data_AF-A0A009S9G0-F1
#
_entry.id   AF-A0A009S9G0-F1
#
_cell.length_a   1.000
_cell.length_b   1.000
_cell.length_c   1.000
_cell.angle_alpha   90.00
_cell.angle_beta   90.00
_cell.angle_gamma   90.00
#
_symmetry.space_group_name_H-M   'P 1'
#
loop_
_entity.id
_entity.type
_entity.pdbx_description
1 polymer ?
#
loop_
_entity_poly.entity_id
_entity_poly.type
_entity_poly.pdbx_seq_one_letter_code
_entity_poly.pdbx_strand_id
1 'polypeptide(L)' 'YLAEAREQLVVFNAGELVAESLRLAQNALGEITGDFSADDLLGKIFGSFCIGK' A
#
# COMPACT_ATOMS: atom_id res chain seq x y z
N TYR A 1 -10.15 -2.25 -9.35
CA TYR A 1 -9.48 -2.34 -8.05
C TYR A 1 -9.86 -1.19 -7.12
N LEU A 2 -9.39 0.06 -7.31
CA LEU A 2 -9.65 1.14 -6.32
C LEU A 2 -11.11 1.62 -6.23
N ALA A 3 -11.85 1.64 -7.35
CA ALA A 3 -13.26 2.05 -7.33
C ALA A 3 -14.13 1.06 -6.53
N GLU A 4 -13.89 -0.24 -6.73
CA GLU A 4 -14.52 -1.33 -5.99
C GLU A 4 -14.12 -1.32 -4.51
N ALA A 5 -12.83 -1.14 -4.21
CA ALA A 5 -12.33 -0.97 -2.84
C ALA A 5 -13.06 0.19 -2.11
N ARG A 6 -13.26 1.31 -2.81
CA ARG A 6 -13.97 2.48 -2.28
C ARG A 6 -15.44 2.17 -2.02
N GLU A 7 -16.09 1.46 -2.92
CA GLU A 7 -17.49 1.06 -2.76
C GLU A 7 -17.68 0.12 -1.57
N GLN A 8 -16.83 -0.92 -1.44
CA GLN A 8 -16.85 -1.85 -0.30
C GLN A 8 -16.64 -1.12 1.03
N LEU A 9 -15.71 -0.15 1.07
CA LEU A 9 -15.42 0.61 2.28
C LEU A 9 -16.53 1.60 2.64
N VAL A 10 -17.05 2.36 1.66
CA VAL A 10 -17.91 3.54 1.92
C VAL A 10 -19.39 3.20 1.88
N VAL A 11 -19.80 2.24 1.03
CA VAL A 11 -21.21 1.86 0.87
C VAL A 11 -21.56 0.70 1.80
N PHE A 12 -20.70 -0.31 1.85
CA PHE A 12 -20.96 -1.55 2.57
C PHE A 12 -20.29 -1.61 3.95
N ASN A 13 -19.45 -0.63 4.31
CA ASN A 13 -18.62 -0.64 5.54
C ASN A 13 -17.82 -1.94 5.72
N ALA A 14 -17.49 -2.62 4.63
CA ALA A 14 -16.87 -3.93 4.62
C ALA A 14 -15.35 -3.79 4.48
N GLY A 15 -14.70 -3.23 5.51
CA GLY A 15 -13.25 -2.96 5.49
C GLY A 15 -12.38 -4.20 5.21
N GLU A 16 -12.82 -5.39 5.63
CA GLU A 16 -12.10 -6.65 5.38
C GLU A 16 -12.04 -7.03 3.89
N LEU A 17 -13.03 -6.61 3.09
CA LEU A 17 -13.07 -6.88 1.64
C LEU A 17 -12.20 -5.91 0.83
N VAL A 18 -11.70 -4.85 1.45
CA VAL A 18 -10.91 -3.81 0.80
C VAL A 18 -9.46 -4.26 0.57
N ALA A 19 -8.94 -5.14 1.43
CA ALA A 19 -7.53 -5.55 1.43
C ALA A 19 -7.09 -6.18 0.10
N GLU A 20 -7.90 -7.06 -0.48
CA GLU A 20 -7.60 -7.72 -1.76
C GLU A 20 -7.53 -6.70 -2.90
N SER A 21 -8.52 -5.82 -2.99
CA SER A 21 -8.58 -4.79 -4.03
C SER A 21 -7.41 -3.80 -3.93
N LEU A 22 -6.99 -3.45 -2.71
CA LEU A 22 -5.80 -2.62 -2.51
C LEU A 22 -4.52 -3.36 -2.90
N ARG A 23 -4.40 -4.66 -2.59
CA ARG A 23 -3.24 -5.47 -3.01
C ARG A 23 -3.11 -5.52 -4.53
N LEU A 24 -4.22 -5.76 -5.24
CA LEU A 24 -4.23 -5.78 -6.72
C LEU A 24 -3.90 -4.41 -7.31
N ALA A 25 -4.43 -3.33 -6.73
CA ALA A 25 -4.08 -1.97 -7.15
C ALA A 25 -2.58 -1.68 -6.95
N GLN A 26 -2.00 -2.08 -5.81
CA GLN A 26 -0.58 -1.92 -5.51
C GLN A 26 0.29 -2.70 -6.52
N ASN A 27 -0.07 -3.95 -6.84
CA ASN A 27 0.68 -4.76 -7.81
C ASN A 27 0.66 -4.13 -9.21
N ALA A 28 -0.50 -3.67 -9.68
CA ALA A 28 -0.61 -3.02 -10.99
C ALA A 28 0.20 -1.71 -11.08
N LEU A 29 0.31 -0.96 -9.98
CA LEU A 29 1.19 0.20 -9.92
C LEU A 29 2.67 -0.21 -9.93
N GLY A 30 3.01 -1.28 -9.20
CA GLY A 30 4.36 -1.87 -9.15
C GLY A 30 4.89 -2.32 -10.51
N GLU A 31 4.03 -2.82 -11.41
CA GLU A 31 4.41 -3.16 -12.79
C GLU A 31 4.97 -1.96 -13.58
N ILE A 32 4.58 -0.74 -13.21
CA ILE A 32 5.00 0.51 -13.87
C ILE A 32 6.15 1.17 -13.11
N THR A 33 6.06 1.20 -11.78
CA THR A 33 7.01 1.94 -10.93
C THR A 33 8.18 1.11 -10.43
N GLY A 34 8.15 -0.20 -10.63
CA GLY A 34 9.02 -1.16 -9.94
C GLY A 34 8.44 -1.55 -8.57
N ASP A 35 8.96 -2.64 -8.03
CA ASP A 35 8.57 -3.15 -6.72
C ASP A 35 9.01 -2.21 -5.59
N PHE A 36 8.12 -2.05 -4.60
CA PHE A 36 8.41 -1.34 -3.37
C PHE A 36 8.34 -2.34 -2.21
N SER A 37 9.50 -2.69 -1.68
CA SER A 37 9.64 -3.73 -0.67
C SER A 37 9.42 -3.19 0.75
N ALA A 38 9.25 -4.10 1.71
CA ALA A 38 9.24 -3.75 3.13
C ALA A 38 10.56 -3.08 3.55
N ASP A 39 11.70 -3.48 2.98
CA ASP A 39 13.00 -2.88 3.29
C ASP A 39 13.11 -1.44 2.77
N ASP A 40 12.53 -1.13 1.60
CA ASP A 40 12.45 0.24 1.08
C ASP A 40 11.61 1.13 2.00
N LEU A 41 10.51 0.58 2.53
CA LEU A 41 9.66 1.27 3.49
C LEU A 41 10.42 1.54 4.81
N LEU A 42 11.07 0.51 5.36
CA LEU A 42 11.88 0.65 6.58
C LEU A 42 13.02 1.64 6.37
N GLY A 43 13.70 1.59 5.22
CA GLY A 43 14.72 2.55 4.83
C GLY A 43 14.21 3.99 4.78
N LYS A 44 12.98 4.24 4.32
CA LYS A 44 12.39 5.60 4.37
C LYS A 44 11.99 6.04 5.78
N ILE A 45 11.39 5.14 6.56
CA ILE A 45 10.97 5.43 7.93
C ILE A 45 12.20 5.73 8.79
N PHE A 46 13.23 4.89 8.70
CA PHE A 46 14.42 4.95 9.55
C PHE A 46 15.59 5.74 8.96
N GLY A 47 15.59 6.03 7.65
CA GLY A 47 16.69 6.75 6.99
C GLY A 47 16.85 8.21 7.43
N SER A 48 15.80 8.80 8.01
CA SER A 48 15.83 10.15 8.61
C SER A 48 16.25 10.14 10.08
N PHE A 49 16.22 8.97 10.72
CA PHE A 49 16.79 8.83 12.05
C PHE A 49 18.30 8.81 11.85
N CYS A 50 18.94 9.95 12.12
CA CYS A 50 20.37 9.97 12.35
C CYS A 50 20.65 8.93 13.44
N ILE A 51 21.09 7.73 13.06
CA ILE A 51 21.82 6.85 13.98
C ILE A 51 23.05 7.69 14.33
N GLY A 52 23.03 8.24 15.54
CA GLY A 52 24.02 9.20 16.00
C GLY A 52 25.43 8.67 15.78
N LYS A 53 26.28 9.59 15.32
CA LYS A 53 27.61 9.73 15.91
C LYS A 53 27.47 9.95 17.42
#